data_AF-A0A7K9W158-F1
#
_entry.id   AF-A0A7K9W158-F1
#
_cell.length_a   1.000
_cell.length_b   1.000
_cell.length_c   1.000
_cell.angle_alpha   90.00
_cell.angle_beta   90.00
_cell.angle_gamma   90.00
#
_symmetry.space_group_name_H-M   'P 1'
#
loop_
_entity.id
_entity.type
_entity.pdbx_description
1 polymer ?
#
loop_
_entity_poly.entity_id
_entity_poly.type
_entity_poly.pdbx_seq_one_letter_code
_entity_poly.pdbx_strand_id
1 'polypeptide(L)'
;TPTPPTTSSTTTPSTTTPCEPEVCSWSEWFDVDFPSSGPNQGDFETYQHIRAAGKRVCRQPKQIECRAEDYPDVAIQEVGQVVQCDVHFGLVCKNEDQTGKFKMCLNYKIRVYCCTPNYSCVTPTTTSTPTSTPTSTTSTMVPVPSSTPVTTSTSTPYVPSTTSPTSTEIHTSTSTTSPTPTPPTTSSTTTPSTTTPC
;
A
#
# COMPACT_ATOMS: atom_id res chain seq x y z
N THR A 1 -53.04 46.15 -46.28
CA THR A 1 -51.63 45.90 -45.91
C THR A 1 -51.57 44.63 -45.09
N PRO A 2 -50.89 43.55 -45.53
CA PRO A 2 -50.81 42.31 -44.76
C PRO A 2 -49.63 42.30 -43.77
N THR A 3 -49.86 41.73 -42.58
CA THR A 3 -48.95 41.64 -41.43
C THR A 3 -47.86 40.58 -41.66
N PRO A 4 -46.58 40.80 -41.28
CA PRO A 4 -45.51 39.82 -41.46
C PRO A 4 -45.65 38.61 -40.52
N PRO A 5 -45.18 37.40 -40.91
CA PRO A 5 -45.25 36.21 -40.09
C PRO A 5 -44.24 36.28 -38.93
N THR A 6 -44.69 35.94 -37.73
CA THR A 6 -43.84 35.80 -36.54
C THR A 6 -43.13 34.46 -36.57
N THR A 7 -41.84 34.46 -36.92
CA THR A 7 -40.98 33.28 -36.81
C THR A 7 -40.73 32.98 -35.33
N SER A 8 -41.37 31.94 -34.80
CA SER A 8 -41.07 31.43 -33.47
C SER A 8 -39.78 30.60 -33.54
N SER A 9 -38.70 31.13 -32.98
CA SER A 9 -37.45 30.39 -32.79
C SER A 9 -37.61 29.39 -31.65
N THR A 10 -37.80 28.12 -31.98
CA THR A 10 -37.75 27.02 -31.01
C THR A 10 -36.30 26.83 -30.58
N THR A 11 -35.93 27.30 -29.39
CA THR A 11 -34.68 26.96 -28.72
C THR A 11 -34.79 25.54 -28.18
N THR A 12 -34.13 24.60 -28.84
CA THR A 12 -33.93 23.24 -28.33
C THR A 12 -33.16 23.34 -27.01
N PRO A 13 -33.63 22.73 -25.90
CA PRO A 13 -32.85 22.68 -24.68
C PRO A 13 -31.56 21.89 -24.96
N SER A 14 -30.43 22.58 -24.87
CA SER A 14 -29.13 21.92 -24.93
C SER A 14 -29.02 21.00 -23.72
N THR A 15 -28.98 19.70 -23.96
CA THR A 15 -28.64 18.69 -22.95
C THR A 15 -27.18 18.94 -22.54
N THR A 16 -26.99 19.73 -21.49
CA THR A 16 -25.69 19.84 -20.82
C THR A 16 -25.41 18.51 -20.13
N THR A 17 -24.57 17.68 -20.74
CA THR A 17 -24.01 16.51 -20.08
C THR A 17 -23.40 16.97 -18.75
N PRO A 18 -23.75 16.35 -17.61
CA PRO A 18 -23.15 16.72 -16.34
C PRO A 18 -21.64 16.54 -16.44
N CYS A 19 -20.94 17.61 -16.08
CA CYS A 19 -19.49 17.64 -16.17
C CYS A 19 -18.89 16.84 -15.00
N GLU A 20 -18.05 15.86 -15.31
CA GLU A 20 -17.36 15.03 -14.32
C GLU A 20 -16.31 15.87 -13.57
N PRO A 21 -16.42 16.03 -12.23
CA PRO A 21 -15.58 16.95 -11.47
C PRO A 21 -14.14 16.44 -11.30
N GLU A 22 -13.89 15.15 -11.50
CA GLU A 22 -12.56 14.55 -11.40
C GLU A 22 -12.28 13.67 -12.61
N VAL A 23 -11.02 13.63 -13.05
CA VAL A 23 -10.56 12.68 -14.06
C VAL A 23 -9.73 11.63 -13.35
N CYS A 24 -10.08 10.36 -13.54
CA CYS A 24 -9.45 9.25 -12.85
C CYS A 24 -8.78 8.29 -13.82
N SER A 25 -7.58 7.82 -13.48
CA SER A 25 -6.84 6.83 -14.28
C SER A 25 -6.02 5.91 -13.39
N TRP A 26 -5.70 4.73 -13.93
CA TRP A 26 -4.71 3.85 -13.34
C TRP A 26 -3.30 4.41 -13.58
N SER A 27 -2.44 4.27 -12.58
CA SER A 27 -1.01 4.53 -12.72
C SER A 27 -0.33 3.48 -13.61
N GLU A 28 0.95 3.72 -13.90
CA GLU A 28 1.86 2.64 -14.27
C GLU A 28 1.97 1.61 -13.13
N TRP A 29 2.52 0.44 -13.45
CA TRP A 29 2.89 -0.54 -12.44
C TRP A 29 4.16 -0.09 -11.70
N PHE A 30 4.14 -0.25 -10.38
CA PHE A 30 5.23 -0.02 -9.47
C PHE A 30 5.76 -1.37 -9.00
N ASP A 31 7.06 -1.54 -9.19
CA ASP A 31 7.88 -2.71 -8.90
C ASP A 31 9.26 -2.13 -8.57
N VAL A 32 9.42 -1.70 -7.32
CA VAL A 32 10.58 -0.92 -6.84
C VAL A 32 11.39 -1.66 -5.78
N ASP A 33 10.81 -2.69 -5.17
CA ASP A 33 11.44 -3.62 -4.26
C ASP A 33 11.51 -5.00 -4.91
N PHE A 34 12.45 -5.83 -4.47
CA PHE A 34 12.61 -7.18 -5.01
C PHE A 34 12.89 -8.17 -3.88
N PRO A 35 12.25 -9.35 -3.88
CA PRO A 35 12.38 -10.27 -2.77
C PRO A 35 13.81 -10.78 -2.64
N SER A 36 14.27 -10.84 -1.39
CA SER A 36 15.55 -11.44 -1.01
C SER A 36 15.35 -12.55 0.03
N SER A 37 16.37 -13.40 0.18
CA SER A 37 16.33 -14.48 1.18
C SER A 37 16.63 -13.97 2.58
N GLY A 38 15.94 -14.53 3.59
CA GLY A 38 16.12 -14.20 5.01
C GLY A 38 14.80 -13.87 5.70
N PRO A 39 14.72 -14.00 7.03
CA PRO A 39 13.45 -13.85 7.77
C PRO A 39 12.92 -12.40 7.75
N ASN A 40 13.83 -11.42 7.80
CA ASN A 40 13.49 -9.99 7.79
C ASN A 40 13.43 -9.41 6.37
N GLN A 41 13.38 -10.26 5.35
CA GLN A 41 13.24 -9.88 3.96
C GLN A 41 11.81 -10.16 3.51
N GLY A 42 11.48 -9.71 2.31
CA GLY A 42 10.15 -9.82 1.75
C GLY A 42 10.10 -9.01 0.47
N ASP A 43 8.89 -8.64 0.08
CA ASP A 43 8.67 -7.73 -1.03
C ASP A 43 7.68 -6.63 -0.61
N PHE A 44 8.06 -5.38 -0.81
CA PHE A 44 7.44 -4.22 -0.18
C PHE A 44 7.15 -3.08 -1.15
N GLU A 45 6.15 -3.27 -2.02
CA GLU A 45 5.57 -2.23 -2.87
C GLU A 45 4.69 -1.23 -2.09
N THR A 46 5.26 -0.62 -1.05
CA THR A 46 4.59 0.40 -0.24
C THR A 46 4.70 1.78 -0.87
N TYR A 47 3.74 2.67 -0.59
CA TYR A 47 3.82 4.05 -1.08
C TYR A 47 5.07 4.79 -0.58
N GLN A 48 5.60 4.39 0.57
CA GLN A 48 6.87 4.92 1.08
C GLN A 48 8.04 4.47 0.21
N HIS A 49 8.17 3.17 -0.10
CA HIS A 49 9.24 2.66 -0.96
C HIS A 49 9.14 3.23 -2.37
N ILE A 50 7.94 3.30 -2.94
CA ILE A 50 7.72 3.85 -4.28
C ILE A 50 8.14 5.33 -4.35
N ARG A 51 7.81 6.13 -3.32
CA ARG A 51 8.26 7.53 -3.23
C ARG A 51 9.77 7.64 -2.99
N ALA A 52 10.35 6.75 -2.19
CA ALA A 52 11.79 6.71 -1.95
C ALA A 52 12.59 6.36 -3.22
N ALA A 53 12.01 5.53 -4.09
CA ALA A 53 12.53 5.24 -5.44
C ALA A 53 12.32 6.39 -6.45
N GLY A 54 11.78 7.53 -6.02
CA GLY A 54 11.59 8.73 -6.85
C GLY A 54 10.33 8.71 -7.73
N LYS A 55 9.44 7.73 -7.56
CA LYS A 55 8.18 7.64 -8.30
C LYS A 55 7.06 8.39 -7.60
N ARG A 56 6.00 8.73 -8.34
CA ARG A 56 4.87 9.53 -7.84
C ARG A 56 3.62 8.68 -7.68
N VAL A 57 3.13 8.58 -6.45
CA VAL A 57 1.81 8.05 -6.10
C VAL A 57 0.93 9.20 -5.65
N CYS A 58 -0.32 9.26 -6.11
CA CYS A 58 -1.25 10.30 -5.65
C CYS A 58 -1.46 10.26 -4.13
N ARG A 59 -1.95 11.35 -3.55
CA ARG A 59 -2.12 11.45 -2.10
C ARG A 59 -3.16 10.48 -1.54
N GLN A 60 -4.23 10.26 -2.30
CA GLN A 60 -5.35 9.42 -1.90
C GLN A 60 -5.77 8.53 -3.08
N PRO A 61 -5.11 7.37 -3.24
CA PRO A 61 -5.58 6.34 -4.15
C PRO A 61 -7.03 5.95 -3.84
N LYS A 62 -7.86 5.79 -4.87
CA LYS A 62 -9.23 5.29 -4.72
C LYS A 62 -9.29 3.77 -4.76
N GLN A 63 -8.39 3.15 -5.54
CA GLN A 63 -8.28 1.70 -5.65
C GLN A 63 -6.80 1.32 -5.79
N ILE A 64 -6.52 0.06 -5.48
CA ILE A 64 -5.23 -0.58 -5.66
C ILE A 64 -5.45 -1.89 -6.40
N GLU A 65 -4.50 -2.25 -7.25
CA GLU A 65 -4.39 -3.58 -7.82
C GLU A 65 -2.98 -4.09 -7.56
N CYS A 66 -2.89 -5.31 -7.04
CA CYS A 66 -1.63 -5.99 -6.77
C CYS A 66 -1.55 -7.28 -7.58
N ARG A 67 -0.37 -7.57 -8.10
CA ARG A 67 -0.15 -8.70 -9.01
C ARG A 67 1.21 -9.33 -8.72
N ALA A 68 1.28 -10.66 -8.68
CA ALA A 68 2.56 -11.35 -8.74
C ALA A 68 3.10 -11.26 -10.18
N GLU A 69 4.38 -10.96 -10.35
CA GLU A 69 4.97 -10.75 -11.67
C GLU A 69 4.92 -12.03 -12.53
N ASP A 70 5.29 -13.16 -11.94
CA ASP A 70 5.31 -14.47 -12.61
C ASP A 70 3.94 -15.13 -12.73
N TYR A 71 2.93 -14.63 -11.99
CA TYR A 71 1.56 -15.14 -11.99
C TYR A 71 0.56 -14.04 -12.29
N PRO A 72 0.64 -13.43 -13.48
CA PRO A 72 -0.17 -12.27 -13.81
C PRO A 72 -1.67 -12.60 -13.76
N ASP A 73 -2.09 -13.75 -14.26
CA ASP A 73 -3.52 -14.05 -14.40
C ASP A 73 -4.13 -14.68 -13.14
N VAL A 74 -3.35 -14.79 -12.07
CA VAL A 74 -3.80 -15.32 -10.77
C VAL A 74 -4.17 -14.17 -9.86
N ALA A 75 -5.36 -14.23 -9.27
CA ALA A 75 -5.79 -13.24 -8.28
C ALA A 75 -4.87 -13.28 -7.05
N ILE A 76 -4.56 -12.13 -6.45
CA ILE A 76 -3.58 -12.03 -5.35
C ILE A 76 -3.90 -12.97 -4.18
N GLN A 77 -5.19 -13.23 -3.92
CA GLN A 77 -5.68 -14.11 -2.86
C GLN A 77 -5.46 -15.61 -3.18
N GLU A 78 -5.26 -15.96 -4.45
CA GLU A 78 -5.12 -17.33 -4.95
C GLU A 78 -3.65 -17.71 -5.22
N VAL A 79 -2.72 -16.75 -5.15
CA VAL A 79 -1.28 -16.96 -5.34
C VAL A 79 -0.68 -17.93 -4.30
N GLY A 80 -1.33 -18.08 -3.13
CA GLY A 80 -0.90 -19.01 -2.08
C GLY A 80 0.20 -18.45 -1.16
N GLN A 81 0.42 -17.13 -1.16
CA GLN A 81 1.28 -16.43 -0.20
C GLN A 81 0.47 -15.52 0.73
N VAL A 82 1.06 -15.12 1.86
CA VAL A 82 0.43 -14.23 2.83
C VAL A 82 0.79 -12.81 2.41
N VAL A 83 -0.04 -12.24 1.55
CA VAL A 83 0.20 -10.92 0.96
C VAL A 83 -0.87 -9.95 1.44
N GLN A 84 -0.43 -8.82 1.96
CA GLN A 84 -1.31 -7.70 2.25
C GLN A 84 -1.30 -6.76 1.05
N CYS A 85 -2.46 -6.55 0.44
CA CYS A 85 -2.66 -5.60 -0.65
C CYS A 85 -3.78 -4.63 -0.23
N ASP A 86 -3.41 -3.40 0.13
CA ASP A 86 -4.34 -2.44 0.71
C ASP A 86 -4.10 -1.02 0.18
N VAL A 87 -5.19 -0.31 -0.10
CA VAL A 87 -5.18 1.02 -0.72
C VAL A 87 -4.57 2.11 0.18
N HIS A 88 -4.42 1.87 1.48
CA HIS A 88 -3.87 2.83 2.43
C HIS A 88 -2.35 2.81 2.48
N PHE A 89 -1.72 1.67 2.19
CA PHE A 89 -0.26 1.51 2.34
C PHE A 89 0.47 0.91 1.14
N GLY A 90 -0.23 0.24 0.23
CA GLY A 90 0.39 -0.48 -0.90
C GLY A 90 0.36 -1.99 -0.69
N LEU A 91 1.44 -2.67 -1.05
CA LEU A 91 1.61 -4.11 -0.84
C LEU A 91 2.74 -4.42 0.15
N VAL A 92 2.52 -5.44 0.95
CA VAL A 92 3.48 -6.02 1.89
C VAL A 92 3.40 -7.54 1.81
N CYS A 93 4.50 -8.17 1.41
CA CYS A 93 4.76 -9.57 1.64
C CYS A 93 5.99 -9.70 2.53
N LYS A 94 5.92 -10.52 3.58
CA LYS A 94 7.06 -10.76 4.47
C LYS A 94 7.42 -12.23 4.49
N ASN A 95 8.71 -12.53 4.40
CA ASN A 95 9.18 -13.91 4.44
C ASN A 95 8.87 -14.60 5.79
N GLU A 96 8.87 -13.85 6.90
CA GLU A 96 8.52 -14.37 8.22
C GLU A 96 7.09 -14.92 8.29
N ASP A 97 6.16 -14.33 7.53
CA ASP A 97 4.75 -14.70 7.51
C ASP A 97 4.48 -15.91 6.59
N GLN A 98 5.46 -16.28 5.74
CA GLN A 98 5.29 -17.35 4.79
C GLN A 98 5.44 -18.75 5.40
N THR A 99 4.54 -19.64 4.98
CA THR A 99 4.53 -21.05 5.40
C THR A 99 5.17 -21.96 4.35
N GLY A 100 5.66 -23.13 4.78
CA GLY A 100 6.27 -24.13 3.90
C GLY A 100 7.80 -24.12 3.95
N LYS A 101 8.43 -24.93 3.07
CA LYS A 101 9.89 -25.07 3.01
C LYS A 101 10.58 -23.85 2.41
N PHE A 102 9.92 -23.20 1.45
CA PHE A 102 10.40 -21.99 0.80
C PHE A 102 9.53 -20.82 1.27
N LYS A 103 10.09 -20.03 2.18
CA LYS A 103 9.39 -18.90 2.82
C LYS A 103 9.63 -17.57 2.12
N MET A 104 10.12 -17.59 0.89
CA MET A 104 10.48 -16.37 0.16
C MET A 104 9.24 -15.83 -0.55
N CYS A 105 8.98 -14.53 -0.39
CA CYS A 105 7.99 -13.81 -1.18
C CYS A 105 8.28 -13.92 -2.69
N LEU A 106 7.22 -13.97 -3.49
CA LEU A 106 7.31 -13.72 -4.93
C LEU A 106 7.61 -12.24 -5.20
N ASN A 107 7.99 -11.91 -6.44
CA ASN A 107 8.06 -10.53 -6.87
C ASN A 107 6.66 -10.02 -7.20
N TYR A 108 6.24 -8.93 -6.57
CA TYR A 108 4.95 -8.32 -6.77
C TYR A 108 5.10 -6.92 -7.35
N LYS A 109 4.02 -6.47 -7.99
CA LYS A 109 3.88 -5.10 -8.44
C LYS A 109 2.49 -4.58 -8.15
N ILE A 110 2.38 -3.27 -7.97
CA ILE A 110 1.10 -2.61 -7.73
C ILE A 110 0.83 -1.51 -8.74
N ARG A 111 -0.45 -1.22 -8.99
CA ARG A 111 -0.87 0.05 -9.59
C ARG A 111 -2.02 0.62 -8.78
N VAL A 112 -2.19 1.93 -8.85
CA VAL A 112 -3.23 2.64 -8.11
C VAL A 112 -4.15 3.41 -9.03
N TYR A 113 -5.42 3.49 -8.67
CA TYR A 113 -6.39 4.32 -9.36
C TYR A 113 -6.44 5.68 -8.68
N CYS A 114 -6.01 6.72 -9.40
CA CYS A 114 -5.84 8.07 -8.87
C CYS A 114 -6.74 9.04 -9.64
N CYS A 115 -7.27 10.03 -8.93
CA CYS A 115 -8.11 11.08 -9.51
C CYS A 115 -7.48 12.44 -9.33
N THR A 116 -7.64 13.30 -10.32
CA THR A 116 -7.26 14.71 -10.27
C THR A 116 -8.47 15.60 -10.58
N PRO A 117 -8.52 16.82 -10.03
CA PRO A 117 -9.59 17.75 -10.37
C PRO A 117 -9.66 17.99 -11.88
N ASN A 118 -10.87 17.94 -12.43
CA ASN A 118 -11.11 18.31 -13.81
C ASN A 118 -11.23 19.84 -13.91
N TYR A 119 -10.12 20.52 -14.20
CA TYR A 119 -10.12 21.99 -14.31
C TYR A 119 -10.92 22.54 -15.49
N SER A 120 -11.27 21.70 -16.47
CA SER A 120 -12.20 22.06 -17.54
C SER A 120 -13.65 22.10 -17.04
N CYS A 121 -13.90 21.50 -15.88
CA CYS A 121 -15.16 21.55 -15.18
C CYS A 121 -15.18 22.77 -14.26
N VAL A 122 -15.76 23.88 -14.72
CA VAL A 122 -15.96 25.06 -13.86
C VAL A 122 -17.00 24.70 -12.81
N THR A 123 -16.54 24.21 -11.65
CA THR A 123 -17.42 24.08 -10.49
C THR A 123 -17.69 25.49 -9.99
N PRO A 124 -18.95 25.96 -9.90
CA PRO A 124 -19.23 27.25 -9.31
C PRO A 124 -18.76 27.21 -7.86
N THR A 125 -17.69 27.94 -7.56
CA THR A 125 -17.20 28.10 -6.20
C THR A 125 -18.31 28.86 -5.45
N THR A 126 -19.05 28.20 -4.57
CA THR A 126 -19.98 28.88 -3.67
C THR A 126 -19.16 29.75 -2.72
N THR A 127 -18.92 31.00 -3.10
CA THR A 127 -18.43 32.04 -2.22
C THR A 127 -19.50 32.28 -1.16
N SER A 128 -19.36 31.66 0.01
CA SER A 128 -20.16 31.99 1.18
C SER A 128 -19.83 33.42 1.59
N THR A 129 -20.67 34.37 1.19
CA THR A 129 -20.60 35.75 1.66
C THR A 129 -20.88 35.74 3.17
N PRO A 130 -20.02 36.31 4.04
CA PRO A 130 -20.36 36.45 5.44
C PRO A 130 -21.55 37.41 5.53
N THR A 131 -22.71 36.89 5.97
CA THR A 131 -23.86 37.73 6.30
C THR A 131 -23.54 38.42 7.62
N SER A 132 -23.16 39.69 7.54
CA SER A 132 -22.94 40.54 8.70
C SER A 132 -24.28 40.86 9.37
N THR A 133 -24.71 40.03 10.31
CA THR A 133 -25.80 40.38 11.23
C THR A 133 -25.26 41.42 12.23
N PRO A 134 -25.85 42.62 12.35
CA PRO A 134 -25.46 43.55 13.39
C PRO A 134 -26.02 43.08 14.74
N THR A 135 -25.18 42.47 15.56
CA THR A 135 -25.52 42.16 16.96
C THR A 135 -25.33 43.42 17.80
N SER A 136 -26.42 44.12 18.12
CA SER A 136 -26.42 45.16 19.16
C SER A 136 -26.36 44.49 20.53
N THR A 137 -25.16 44.36 21.10
CA THR A 137 -24.98 44.01 22.51
C THR A 137 -24.57 45.24 23.30
N THR A 138 -25.53 45.77 24.06
CA THR A 138 -25.36 46.80 25.08
C THR A 138 -24.37 46.32 26.14
N SER A 139 -23.23 47.00 26.24
CA SER A 139 -22.23 46.77 27.30
C SER A 139 -22.78 47.28 28.63
N THR A 140 -23.02 46.37 29.57
CA THR A 140 -23.26 46.70 30.98
C THR A 140 -22.11 46.13 31.80
N MET A 141 -21.30 47.02 32.37
CA MET A 141 -20.09 46.72 33.13
C MET A 141 -20.41 46.66 34.62
N VAL A 142 -20.29 45.49 35.26
CA VAL A 142 -20.12 45.34 36.73
C VAL A 142 -19.55 43.92 37.06
N PRO A 143 -18.95 43.67 38.26
CA PRO A 143 -17.57 43.21 38.36
C PRO A 143 -17.40 41.77 38.90
N VAL A 144 -16.17 41.29 38.81
CA VAL A 144 -15.61 40.02 39.31
C VAL A 144 -15.82 39.85 40.83
N PRO A 145 -15.97 38.60 41.31
CA PRO A 145 -15.00 38.16 42.34
C PRO A 145 -14.40 36.76 42.12
N SER A 146 -13.14 36.73 42.57
CA SER A 146 -12.17 35.66 42.84
C SER A 146 -12.64 34.30 43.36
N SER A 147 -11.94 33.23 42.93
CA SER A 147 -11.48 32.02 43.68
C SER A 147 -11.09 30.94 42.65
N THR A 148 -10.04 30.11 42.69
CA THR A 148 -8.94 29.74 43.59
C THR A 148 -7.95 28.90 42.73
N PRO A 149 -6.69 28.67 43.15
CA PRO A 149 -5.68 27.99 42.33
C PRO A 149 -5.83 26.46 42.42
N VAL A 150 -5.60 25.74 41.32
CA VAL A 150 -5.43 24.28 41.36
C VAL A 150 -4.03 23.90 40.90
N THR A 151 -3.48 23.02 41.72
CA THR A 151 -2.10 22.72 42.00
C THR A 151 -1.47 21.75 40.99
N THR A 152 -0.16 21.92 40.86
CA THR A 152 0.91 21.02 40.40
C THR A 152 0.64 19.52 40.52
N SER A 153 1.11 18.75 39.52
CA SER A 153 1.63 17.41 39.75
C SER A 153 2.78 17.07 38.81
N THR A 154 3.97 17.07 39.39
CA THR A 154 5.24 16.52 38.91
C THR A 154 5.21 14.99 38.97
N SER A 155 5.82 14.27 38.02
CA SER A 155 6.14 12.85 38.17
C SER A 155 7.26 12.40 37.21
N THR A 156 8.50 12.52 37.71
CA THR A 156 9.63 11.55 37.70
C THR A 156 10.06 10.77 36.42
N PRO A 157 11.37 10.73 36.12
CA PRO A 157 11.96 9.75 35.20
C PRO A 157 12.15 8.39 35.90
N TYR A 158 11.67 7.32 35.26
CA TYR A 158 11.84 5.95 35.72
C TYR A 158 13.16 5.35 35.19
N VAL A 159 14.04 4.98 36.12
CA VAL A 159 15.14 4.01 35.95
C VAL A 159 14.85 2.90 36.97
N PRO A 160 14.81 1.62 36.56
CA PRO A 160 15.82 0.65 36.97
C PRO A 160 15.99 -0.47 35.91
N SER A 161 16.91 -1.43 35.94
CA SER A 161 18.17 -1.69 36.62
C SER A 161 18.74 -2.94 35.95
N THR A 162 20.06 -3.02 35.96
CA THR A 162 20.91 -4.16 35.63
C THR A 162 20.56 -5.40 36.48
N THR A 163 20.47 -6.58 35.86
CA THR A 163 20.86 -7.85 36.48
C THR A 163 21.39 -8.82 35.42
N SER A 164 22.68 -9.14 35.55
CA SER A 164 23.36 -10.28 34.93
C SER A 164 22.84 -11.61 35.50
N PRO A 165 23.00 -12.72 34.78
CA PRO A 165 23.75 -13.80 35.42
C PRO A 165 24.94 -14.29 34.60
N THR A 166 26.07 -14.40 35.31
CA THR A 166 27.23 -15.24 35.00
C THR A 166 26.93 -16.69 35.39
N SER A 167 27.22 -17.64 34.48
CA SER A 167 27.83 -18.97 34.74
C SER A 167 28.07 -19.61 33.37
N THR A 168 29.29 -19.77 32.86
CA THR A 168 30.29 -20.81 33.19
C THR A 168 29.73 -22.22 33.04
N GLU A 169 30.08 -22.91 31.94
CA GLU A 169 30.56 -24.30 31.87
C GLU A 169 31.09 -24.56 30.43
N ILE A 170 32.41 -24.69 30.25
CA ILE A 170 33.22 -25.93 30.22
C ILE A 170 33.42 -26.47 28.79
N HIS A 171 34.70 -26.55 28.44
CA HIS A 171 35.30 -27.18 27.27
C HIS A 171 34.85 -28.62 27.08
N THR A 172 34.61 -29.07 25.84
CA THR A 172 35.10 -30.37 25.36
C THR A 172 35.26 -30.33 23.84
N SER A 173 36.50 -30.45 23.41
CA SER A 173 36.93 -30.76 22.06
C SER A 173 36.76 -32.25 21.78
N THR A 174 36.12 -32.61 20.66
CA THR A 174 36.27 -33.93 20.04
C THR A 174 36.32 -33.78 18.52
N SER A 175 37.56 -33.71 18.04
CA SER A 175 37.96 -34.14 16.72
C SER A 175 37.77 -35.65 16.57
N THR A 176 37.05 -36.09 15.55
CA THR A 176 37.11 -37.49 15.08
C THR A 176 37.17 -37.53 13.56
N THR A 177 38.26 -38.13 13.11
CA THR A 177 38.70 -38.42 11.75
C THR A 177 38.11 -39.74 11.22
N SER A 178 37.68 -39.75 9.94
CA SER A 178 37.73 -40.86 8.97
C SER A 178 36.89 -42.15 9.21
N PRO A 179 36.65 -43.03 8.21
CA PRO A 179 37.04 -42.98 6.80
C PRO A 179 35.92 -43.24 5.75
N THR A 180 36.25 -42.83 4.53
CA THR A 180 35.73 -43.27 3.22
C THR A 180 35.59 -44.79 3.09
N PRO A 181 34.58 -45.27 2.35
CA PRO A 181 34.87 -46.24 1.30
C PRO A 181 34.18 -45.92 -0.04
N THR A 182 34.94 -46.05 -1.12
CA THR A 182 34.52 -46.07 -2.53
C THR A 182 34.92 -47.46 -3.11
N PRO A 183 34.48 -47.84 -4.32
CA PRO A 183 33.22 -48.48 -4.72
C PRO A 183 33.41 -49.96 -5.13
N PRO A 184 32.38 -50.63 -5.68
CA PRO A 184 32.65 -51.31 -6.95
C PRO A 184 31.60 -51.06 -8.06
N THR A 185 32.21 -50.73 -9.20
CA THR A 185 31.95 -50.96 -10.63
C THR A 185 30.77 -51.82 -11.12
N THR A 186 30.19 -51.32 -12.23
CA THR A 186 29.65 -52.00 -13.44
C THR A 186 28.41 -52.89 -13.34
N SER A 187 27.37 -52.53 -14.10
CA SER A 187 27.13 -53.14 -15.42
C SER A 187 26.09 -52.37 -16.23
N SER A 188 26.49 -51.98 -17.43
CA SER A 188 25.66 -51.54 -18.54
C SER A 188 24.83 -52.70 -19.08
N THR A 189 23.54 -52.49 -19.31
CA THR A 189 22.73 -53.36 -20.19
C THR A 189 21.96 -52.49 -21.18
N THR A 190 22.51 -52.42 -22.40
CA THR A 190 21.82 -52.20 -23.67
C THR A 190 20.96 -53.44 -23.94
N THR A 191 19.70 -53.40 -24.40
CA THR A 191 19.14 -53.22 -25.78
C THR A 191 17.72 -53.84 -25.74
N PRO A 192 16.87 -53.85 -26.81
CA PRO A 192 16.68 -52.93 -27.92
C PRO A 192 15.22 -52.44 -28.06
N SER A 193 15.05 -51.34 -28.79
CA SER A 193 13.78 -50.86 -29.33
C SER A 193 13.17 -51.89 -30.29
N THR A 194 11.87 -52.16 -30.15
CA THR A 194 11.08 -52.92 -31.13
C THR A 194 10.35 -51.95 -32.05
N THR A 195 10.78 -51.92 -33.30
CA THR A 195 10.05 -51.36 -34.43
C THR A 195 9.24 -52.48 -35.09
N THR A 196 8.44 -52.09 -36.11
CA THR A 196 7.86 -52.89 -37.22
C THR A 196 6.40 -53.38 -37.09
N PRO A 197 5.64 -53.56 -38.21
CA PRO A 197 4.65 -52.57 -38.67
C PRO A 197 3.29 -53.17 -39.09
N CYS A 198 2.29 -52.32 -39.26
CA CYS A 198 1.22 -52.28 -40.30
C CYS A 198 0.04 -51.46 -39.78
#